data_AF-A0A382TIX8-F1
#
_entry.id   AF-A0A382TIX8-F1
#
_cell.length_a   1.000
_cell.length_b   1.000
_cell.length_c   1.000
_cell.angle_alpha   90.00
_cell.angle_beta   90.00
_cell.angle_gamma   90.00
#
_symmetry.space_group_name_H-M   'P 1'
#
loop_
_entity.id
_entity.type
_entity.pdbx_description
1 polymer ?
#
loop_
_entity_poly.entity_id
_entity_poly.type
_entity_poly.pdbx_seq_one_letter_code
_entity_poly.pdbx_strand_id
1 'polypeptide(L)'
;MRRLLIISISLIIIIFWSSCKNDFNFELSSGNLSFSKDTVYLDTIFTNIGSSTYNLKVYNNSNKNITIPNINLGNGENSYYRLNVDGIYGSGSNAGKYFENIELLANDSLYI
;
A
#
# COMPACT_ATOMS: atom_id res chain seq x y z
N MET A 1 -34.59 -36.20 18.67
CA MET A 1 -34.40 -35.01 17.79
C MET A 1 -33.56 -33.91 18.44
N ARG A 2 -33.86 -33.45 19.67
CA ARG A 2 -33.06 -32.41 20.37
C ARG A 2 -31.55 -32.69 20.51
N ARG A 3 -31.15 -33.93 20.84
CA ARG A 3 -29.72 -34.29 20.97
C ARG A 3 -28.96 -34.23 19.65
N LEU A 4 -29.59 -34.62 18.54
CA LEU A 4 -29.01 -34.53 17.19
C LEU A 4 -28.78 -33.08 16.77
N LEU A 5 -29.74 -32.18 17.08
CA LEU A 5 -29.61 -30.74 16.83
C LEU A 5 -28.45 -30.09 17.61
N ILE A 6 -28.23 -30.49 18.86
CA ILE A 6 -27.13 -29.98 19.68
C ILE A 6 -25.78 -30.44 19.12
N ILE A 7 -25.67 -31.69 18.68
CA ILE A 7 -24.45 -32.24 18.08
C ILE A 7 -24.14 -31.53 16.75
N SER A 8 -25.15 -31.29 15.90
CA SER A 8 -24.94 -30.58 14.64
C SER A 8 -24.50 -29.12 14.84
N ILE A 9 -25.06 -28.43 15.82
CA ILE A 9 -24.68 -27.05 16.16
C ILE A 9 -23.25 -26.97 16.72
N SER A 10 -22.88 -27.93 17.58
CA SER A 10 -21.51 -28.02 18.11
C SER A 10 -20.48 -28.24 17.00
N LEU A 11 -20.78 -29.13 16.06
CA LEU A 11 -19.90 -29.42 14.92
C LEU A 11 -19.71 -28.20 14.01
N ILE A 12 -20.78 -27.45 13.75
CA ILE A 12 -20.73 -26.20 12.98
C ILE A 12 -19.81 -25.18 13.67
N ILE A 13 -19.96 -24.99 14.98
CA ILE A 13 -19.14 -24.04 15.76
C ILE A 13 -17.66 -24.42 15.69
N ILE A 14 -17.32 -25.70 15.77
CA ILE A 14 -15.92 -26.17 15.71
C ILE A 14 -15.30 -25.91 14.32
N ILE A 15 -16.06 -26.09 13.24
CA ILE A 15 -15.58 -25.85 11.86
C ILE A 15 -15.28 -24.37 11.64
N PHE A 16 -16.12 -23.47 12.18
CA PHE A 16 -15.93 -22.03 12.01
C PHE A 16 -14.93 -21.41 13.01
N TRP A 17 -14.43 -22.16 13.99
CA TRP A 17 -13.46 -21.62 14.96
C TRP A 17 -12.04 -21.49 14.39
N SER A 18 -11.66 -22.30 13.40
CA SER A 18 -10.31 -22.28 12.84
C SER A 18 -10.16 -21.22 11.75
N SER A 19 -9.77 -20.00 12.13
CA SER A 19 -9.20 -19.02 11.18
C SER A 19 -7.68 -19.15 11.21
N CYS A 20 -7.10 -19.72 10.15
CA CYS A 20 -5.65 -19.78 9.98
C CYS A 20 -5.22 -18.50 9.25
N LYS A 21 -4.67 -17.54 9.99
CA LYS A 21 -4.03 -16.36 9.41
C LYS A 21 -2.54 -16.67 9.26
N ASN A 22 -2.06 -16.77 8.03
CA ASN A 22 -0.63 -16.85 7.76
C ASN A 22 -0.04 -15.46 8.02
N ASP A 23 0.99 -15.38 8.85
CA ASP A 23 1.80 -14.17 8.95
C ASP A 23 2.49 -13.94 7.59
N PHE A 24 2.34 -12.74 7.05
CA PHE A 24 2.93 -12.39 5.77
C PHE A 24 4.43 -12.18 5.94
N ASN A 25 5.24 -13.03 5.31
CA ASN A 25 6.67 -12.77 5.19
C ASN A 25 6.89 -11.72 4.09
N PHE A 26 7.61 -10.65 4.42
CA PHE A 26 7.98 -9.60 3.47
C PHE A 26 9.47 -9.68 3.14
N GLU A 27 9.79 -9.57 1.85
CA GLU A 27 11.17 -9.43 1.37
C GLU A 27 11.43 -7.96 0.99
N LEU A 28 12.67 -7.49 1.09
CA LEU A 28 13.00 -6.14 0.60
C LEU A 28 12.84 -6.07 -0.92
N SER A 29 12.18 -5.01 -1.40
CA SER A 29 12.02 -4.79 -2.84
C SER A 29 13.38 -4.62 -3.51
N SER A 30 13.63 -5.42 -4.56
CA SER A 30 14.84 -5.33 -5.39
C SER A 30 14.73 -4.34 -6.55
N GLY A 31 13.67 -3.52 -6.57
CA GLY A 31 13.47 -2.46 -7.58
C GLY A 31 12.67 -2.88 -8.82
N ASN A 32 12.13 -4.11 -8.86
CA ASN A 32 11.31 -4.61 -9.98
C ASN A 32 9.83 -4.20 -9.88
N LEU A 33 9.56 -2.93 -9.55
CA LEU A 33 8.19 -2.39 -9.51
C LEU A 33 7.78 -1.88 -10.89
N SER A 34 6.52 -2.08 -11.26
CA SER A 34 5.95 -1.52 -12.48
C SER A 34 5.05 -0.32 -12.17
N PHE A 35 4.96 0.64 -13.08
CA PHE A 35 4.18 1.85 -12.88
C PHE A 35 3.05 1.93 -13.91
N SER A 36 1.90 2.50 -13.53
CA SER A 36 0.80 2.72 -14.49
C SER A 36 1.11 3.78 -15.55
N LYS A 37 2.10 4.63 -15.26
CA LYS A 37 2.54 5.74 -16.12
C LYS A 37 4.04 5.91 -15.95
N ASP A 38 4.73 6.02 -17.08
CA ASP A 38 6.18 6.27 -17.09
C ASP A 38 6.51 7.75 -16.88
N THR A 39 5.60 8.65 -17.26
CA THR A 39 5.81 10.09 -17.15
C THR A 39 4.48 10.80 -16.91
N VAL A 40 4.48 11.72 -15.94
CA VAL A 40 3.34 12.60 -15.64
C VAL A 40 3.76 14.03 -15.98
N TYR A 41 3.12 14.61 -16.98
CA TYR A 41 3.32 16.01 -17.35
C TYR A 41 2.35 16.90 -16.57
N LEU A 42 2.88 17.99 -16.04
CA LEU A 42 2.14 19.03 -15.32
C LEU A 42 2.27 20.32 -16.13
N ASP A 43 1.19 20.77 -16.76
CA ASP A 43 1.24 21.94 -17.66
C ASP A 43 1.53 23.24 -16.90
N THR A 44 0.80 23.49 -15.82
CA THR A 44 0.95 24.69 -15.01
C THR A 44 0.82 24.35 -13.53
N ILE A 45 1.87 24.68 -12.77
CA ILE A 45 1.93 24.51 -11.33
C ILE A 45 1.96 25.88 -10.66
N PHE A 46 1.18 26.01 -9.59
CA PHE A 46 1.14 27.18 -8.74
C PHE A 46 1.63 26.80 -7.35
N THR A 47 2.46 27.65 -6.74
CA THR A 47 3.02 27.40 -5.41
C THR A 47 2.05 27.72 -4.28
N ASN A 48 1.14 28.68 -4.50
CA ASN A 48 0.31 29.28 -3.45
C ASN A 48 -1.18 28.89 -3.53
N ILE A 49 -1.60 28.21 -4.59
CA ILE A 49 -2.96 27.70 -4.80
C ILE A 49 -2.87 26.24 -5.25
N GLY A 50 -3.90 25.47 -4.92
CA GLY A 50 -3.98 24.05 -5.30
C GLY A 50 -3.84 23.89 -6.82
N SER A 51 -2.86 23.08 -7.23
CA SER A 51 -2.70 22.67 -8.63
C SER A 51 -3.32 21.28 -8.83
N SER A 52 -3.44 20.82 -10.08
CA SER A 52 -3.96 19.49 -10.37
C SER A 52 -3.16 18.39 -9.68
N THR A 53 -3.86 17.48 -9.00
CA THR A 53 -3.30 16.25 -8.44
C THR A 53 -3.49 15.12 -9.43
N TYR A 54 -2.46 14.28 -9.57
CA TYR A 54 -2.49 13.11 -10.44
C TYR A 54 -2.29 11.86 -9.59
N ASN A 55 -3.09 10.84 -9.88
CA ASN A 55 -2.95 9.54 -9.25
C ASN A 55 -2.24 8.60 -10.23
N LEU A 56 -1.29 7.83 -9.70
CA LEU A 56 -0.66 6.73 -10.42
C LEU A 56 -0.62 5.50 -9.52
N LYS A 57 -0.47 4.33 -10.15
CA LYS A 57 -0.32 3.07 -9.43
C LYS A 57 1.10 2.54 -9.56
N VAL A 58 1.57 1.95 -8.49
CA VAL A 58 2.80 1.15 -8.43
C VAL A 58 2.40 -0.29 -8.18
N TYR A 59 2.89 -1.20 -9.01
CA TYR A 59 2.50 -2.60 -9.02
C TYR A 59 3.65 -3.48 -8.57
N ASN A 60 3.33 -4.42 -7.69
CA ASN A 60 4.15 -5.58 -7.41
C ASN A 60 3.64 -6.77 -8.23
N ASN A 61 4.19 -6.96 -9.42
CA ASN A 61 3.84 -8.10 -10.29
C ASN A 61 4.52 -9.41 -9.88
N SER A 62 5.20 -9.44 -8.72
CA SER A 62 5.84 -10.65 -8.22
C SER A 62 4.90 -11.44 -7.32
N ASN A 63 5.15 -12.75 -7.21
CA ASN A 63 4.42 -13.65 -6.31
C ASN A 63 4.89 -13.58 -4.85
N LYS A 64 5.60 -12.51 -4.48
CA LYS A 64 6.15 -12.32 -3.12
C LYS A 64 5.66 -11.00 -2.55
N ASN A 65 5.39 -10.98 -1.25
CA ASN A 65 5.13 -9.72 -0.57
C ASN A 65 6.46 -8.97 -0.41
N ILE A 66 6.44 -7.68 -0.68
CA ILE A 66 7.63 -6.85 -0.64
C ILE A 66 7.46 -5.66 0.29
N THR A 67 8.55 -5.24 0.90
CA THR A 67 8.64 -3.96 1.61
C THR A 67 9.46 -3.00 0.76
N ILE A 68 8.86 -1.87 0.41
CA ILE A 68 9.53 -0.75 -0.25
C ILE A 68 10.27 0.02 0.85
N PRO A 69 11.62 0.05 0.82
CA PRO A 69 12.40 0.62 1.91
C PRO A 69 12.17 2.12 2.07
N ASN A 70 12.10 2.85 0.95
CA ASN A 70 11.78 4.27 0.94
C ASN A 70 11.02 4.69 -0.31
N ILE A 71 10.16 5.69 -0.16
CA ILE A 71 9.54 6.46 -1.24
C ILE A 71 9.81 7.92 -0.95
N ASN A 72 10.50 8.61 -1.86
CA ASN A 72 10.85 10.01 -1.67
C ASN A 72 10.80 10.79 -2.98
N LEU A 73 10.75 12.11 -2.84
CA LEU A 73 10.90 13.03 -3.96
C LEU A 73 12.40 13.24 -4.23
N GLY A 74 12.77 13.42 -5.49
CA GLY A 74 14.19 13.59 -5.87
C GLY A 74 14.89 14.77 -5.19
N ASN A 75 14.16 15.85 -4.89
CA ASN A 75 14.67 17.00 -4.12
C ASN A 75 14.46 16.87 -2.60
N GLY A 76 14.01 15.70 -2.12
CA GLY A 76 13.75 15.41 -0.71
C GLY A 76 12.84 16.45 -0.05
N GLU A 77 13.23 16.92 1.13
CA GLU A 77 12.51 17.93 1.90
C GLU A 77 12.38 19.28 1.19
N ASN A 78 13.24 19.58 0.21
CA ASN A 78 13.19 20.82 -0.56
C ASN A 78 12.26 20.74 -1.78
N SER A 79 11.58 19.61 -1.98
CA SER A 79 10.63 19.47 -3.09
C SER A 79 9.41 20.37 -2.92
N TYR A 80 9.00 21.02 -4.02
CA TYR A 80 7.73 21.75 -4.12
C TYR A 80 6.53 20.82 -4.29
N TYR A 81 6.78 19.55 -4.63
CA TYR A 81 5.76 18.53 -4.77
C TYR A 81 5.52 17.81 -3.44
N ARG A 82 4.37 17.13 -3.38
CA ARG A 82 3.98 16.27 -2.27
C ARG A 82 3.34 15.01 -2.84
N LEU A 83 3.51 13.90 -2.14
CA LEU A 83 2.98 12.58 -2.47
C LEU A 83 1.96 12.17 -1.40
N ASN A 84 1.07 11.27 -1.77
CA ASN A 84 0.18 10.58 -0.86
C ASN A 84 0.21 9.10 -1.20
N VAL A 85 0.77 8.28 -0.32
CA VAL A 85 0.96 6.84 -0.58
C VAL A 85 -0.18 6.08 0.08
N ASP A 86 -1.15 5.62 -0.70
CA ASP A 86 -2.35 4.90 -0.20
C ASP A 86 -3.09 5.58 0.97
N GLY A 87 -3.12 6.91 0.97
CA GLY A 87 -3.75 7.70 2.04
C GLY A 87 -2.78 8.08 3.17
N ILE A 88 -1.54 7.59 3.15
CA ILE A 88 -0.48 7.96 4.07
C ILE A 88 0.15 9.27 3.57
N TYR A 89 0.12 10.28 4.43
CA TYR A 89 0.71 11.60 4.14
C TYR A 89 1.91 11.93 5.05
N GLY A 90 2.28 11.05 5.99
CA GLY A 90 3.34 11.33 6.96
C GLY A 90 2.96 12.42 7.97
N SER A 91 3.90 12.79 8.85
CA SER A 91 3.66 13.80 9.91
C SER A 91 4.89 14.70 10.10
N GLY A 92 4.67 15.94 10.54
CA GLY A 92 5.74 16.92 10.78
C GLY A 92 6.30 17.57 9.50
N SER A 93 7.60 17.90 9.52
CA SER A 93 8.31 18.57 8.41
C SER A 93 8.37 17.75 7.12
N ASN A 94 8.19 16.43 7.23
CA ASN A 94 8.39 15.48 6.13
C ASN A 94 7.07 15.00 5.51
N ALA A 95 5.97 15.65 5.90
CA ALA A 95 4.63 15.33 5.42
C ALA A 95 4.54 15.47 3.90
N GLY A 96 4.18 14.37 3.24
CA GLY A 96 4.06 14.24 1.80
C GLY A 96 5.40 14.11 1.06
N LYS A 97 6.53 13.93 1.74
CA LYS A 97 7.86 13.96 1.08
C LYS A 97 8.69 12.70 1.24
N TYR A 98 8.51 11.99 2.35
CA TYR A 98 9.31 10.83 2.69
C TYR A 98 8.48 9.77 3.41
N PHE A 99 8.58 8.54 2.94
CA PHE A 99 7.88 7.37 3.47
C PHE A 99 8.85 6.21 3.56
N GLU A 100 8.74 5.41 4.62
CA GLU A 100 9.60 4.25 4.85
C GLU A 100 8.79 2.99 5.06
N ASN A 101 9.41 1.86 4.72
CA ASN A 101 8.89 0.53 5.03
C ASN A 101 7.44 0.33 4.60
N ILE A 102 7.11 0.76 3.37
CA ILE A 102 5.78 0.59 2.81
C ILE A 102 5.62 -0.86 2.34
N GLU A 103 4.69 -1.57 2.94
CA GLU A 103 4.36 -2.95 2.60
C GLU A 103 3.47 -3.01 1.35
N LEU A 104 3.81 -3.88 0.41
CA LEU A 104 3.04 -4.12 -0.80
C LEU A 104 2.93 -5.63 -1.05
N LEU A 105 1.69 -6.13 -1.08
CA LEU A 105 1.42 -7.56 -1.21
C LEU A 105 1.79 -8.09 -2.61
N ALA A 106 1.95 -9.42 -2.71
CA ALA A 106 2.15 -10.11 -3.97
C ALA A 106 0.97 -9.86 -4.93
N ASN A 107 1.27 -9.56 -6.20
CA ASN A 107 0.27 -9.29 -7.24
C ASN A 107 -0.71 -8.15 -6.91
N ASP A 108 -0.27 -7.19 -6.09
CA ASP A 108 -1.07 -6.05 -5.66
C ASP A 108 -0.48 -4.71 -6.13
N SER A 109 -1.20 -3.63 -5.88
CA SER A 109 -0.82 -2.27 -6.26
C SER A 109 -1.12 -1.26 -5.16
N LEU A 110 -0.29 -0.24 -5.08
CA LEU A 110 -0.54 0.96 -4.27
C LEU A 110 -0.77 2.19 -5.15
N TYR A 111 -1.47 3.18 -4.61
CA TYR A 111 -1.62 4.51 -5.20
C TYR A 111 -0.58 5.49 -4.67
N ILE A 112 -0.12 6.37 -5.57
CA ILE A 112 0.69 7.55 -5.29
C ILE A 112 0.01 8.77 -5.91
#